data_AF-A0A7C0ZJP9-F1
#
_entry.id   AF-A0A7C0ZJP9-F1
#
_cell.length_a   1.000
_cell.length_b   1.000
_cell.length_c   1.000
_cell.angle_alpha   90.00
_cell.angle_beta   90.00
_cell.angle_gamma   90.00
#
_symmetry.space_group_name_H-M   'P 1'
#
loop_
_entity.id
_entity.type
_entity.pdbx_description
1 polymer ?
#
loop_
_entity_poly.entity_id
_entity_poly.type
_entity_poly.pdbx_seq_one_letter_code
_entity_poly.pdbx_strand_id
1 'polypeptide(L)'
;FVLHGAVAPLQGVGPEDLRLDRLKGLVVRQQVQEVIISTNLTVEGNATAVYIATLLKPLNIHISRPACGLPVGADFEYMDPVTIEKSINGRCKL
;
A
#
# COMPACT_ATOMS: atom_id res chain seq x y z
N PHE A 1 0.66 -1.11 12.41
CA PHE A 1 -0.08 0.15 12.70
C PHE A 1 -1.42 0.07 12.00
N VAL A 2 -2.53 0.54 12.60
CA VAL A 2 -3.87 0.47 11.99
C VAL A 2 -4.37 1.87 11.67
N LEU A 3 -4.59 2.15 10.39
CA LEU A 3 -5.01 3.47 9.88
C LEU A 3 -6.46 3.83 10.25
N HIS A 4 -7.31 2.82 10.50
CA HIS A 4 -8.76 2.98 10.73
C HIS A 4 -9.52 3.59 9.55
N GLY A 5 -9.02 3.38 8.33
CA GLY A 5 -9.65 3.89 7.11
C GLY A 5 -8.67 3.95 5.95
N ALA A 6 -9.12 4.59 4.88
CA ALA A 6 -8.35 4.92 3.69
C ALA A 6 -8.75 6.33 3.23
N VAL A 7 -7.87 7.01 2.50
CA VAL A 7 -8.17 8.28 1.86
C VAL A 7 -9.25 8.05 0.81
N ALA A 8 -10.41 8.67 1.00
CA ALA A 8 -11.58 8.52 0.16
C ALA A 8 -12.23 9.89 -0.09
N PRO A 9 -11.71 10.68 -1.05
CA PRO A 9 -12.17 12.05 -1.28
C PRO A 9 -13.65 12.16 -1.61
N LEU A 10 -14.20 11.15 -2.32
CA LEU A 10 -15.63 11.09 -2.64
C LEU A 10 -16.52 10.88 -1.41
N GLN A 11 -15.97 10.35 -0.32
CA GLN A 11 -16.65 10.18 0.97
C GLN A 11 -16.28 11.30 1.96
N GLY A 12 -15.52 12.31 1.51
CA GLY A 12 -15.04 13.40 2.35
C GLY A 12 -13.96 13.00 3.36
N VAL A 13 -13.29 11.85 3.17
CA VAL A 13 -12.21 11.38 4.06
C VAL A 13 -10.85 11.77 3.46
N GLY A 14 -10.18 12.72 4.10
CA GLY A 14 -8.85 13.19 3.76
C GLY A 14 -7.73 12.44 4.49
N PRO A 15 -6.46 12.69 4.12
CA PRO A 15 -5.31 12.15 4.85
C PRO A 15 -5.23 12.59 6.32
N GLU A 16 -5.73 13.79 6.64
CA GLU A 16 -5.82 14.36 7.98
C GLU A 16 -6.79 13.60 8.90
N ASP A 17 -7.80 12.95 8.33
CA ASP A 17 -8.73 12.09 9.06
C ASP A 17 -8.11 10.73 9.42
N LEU A 18 -6.97 10.40 8.80
CA LEU A 18 -6.21 9.21 9.09
C LEU A 18 -5.14 9.49 10.15
N ARG A 19 -4.76 8.45 10.90
CA ARG A 19 -3.77 8.56 12.00
C ARG A 19 -2.32 8.67 11.49
N LEU A 20 -2.06 9.43 10.42
CA LEU A 20 -0.77 9.47 9.72
C LEU A 20 0.34 10.17 10.51
N ASP A 21 0.01 11.19 11.30
CA ASP A 21 0.99 11.83 12.19
C ASP A 21 1.50 10.87 13.25
N ARG A 22 0.60 10.04 13.80
CA ARG A 22 0.98 9.01 14.77
C ARG A 22 1.83 7.93 14.12
N LEU A 23 1.54 7.55 12.88
CA LEU A 23 2.39 6.63 12.11
C LEU A 23 3.80 7.21 11.94
N LYS A 24 3.92 8.46 11.48
CA LYS A 24 5.20 9.14 11.29
C LYS A 24 5.99 9.25 12.60
N GLY A 25 5.33 9.65 13.68
CA GLY A 25 5.95 9.72 15.01
C GLY A 25 6.42 8.36 15.52
N LEU A 26 5.66 7.29 15.25
CA LEU A 26 6.05 5.92 15.60
C LEU A 26 7.31 5.48 14.85
N VAL A 27 7.34 5.71 13.53
CA VAL A 27 8.48 5.37 12.66
C VAL A 27 9.77 6.03 13.17
N VAL A 28 9.71 7.33 13.48
CA VAL A 28 10.87 8.09 13.99
C VAL A 28 11.28 7.59 15.38
N ARG A 29 10.31 7.47 16.31
CA ARG A 29 10.59 7.10 17.70
C ARG A 29 11.20 5.70 17.83
N GLN A 30 10.75 4.76 17.00
CA GLN A 30 11.21 3.37 17.05
C GLN A 30 12.37 3.08 16.10
N GLN A 31 12.85 4.08 15.34
CA GLN A 31 13.91 3.91 14.34
C GLN A 31 13.59 2.76 13.37
N VAL A 32 12.35 2.74 12.88
CA VAL A 32 11.86 1.69 11.98
C VAL A 32 12.67 1.71 10.68
N GLN A 33 13.21 0.56 10.30
CA GLN A 33 14.01 0.40 9.09
C GLN A 33 13.15 0.14 7.84
N GLU A 34 12.03 -0.55 8.01
CA GLU A 34 11.10 -0.89 6.93
C GLU A 34 9.65 -0.63 7.31
N VAL A 35 8.89 -0.04 6.37
CA VAL A 35 7.43 0.08 6.45
C VAL A 35 6.81 -0.67 5.29
N ILE A 36 6.08 -1.74 5.61
CA ILE A 36 5.27 -2.51 4.67
C ILE A 36 3.85 -1.91 4.64
N ILE A 37 3.41 -1.43 3.48
CA ILE A 37 2.08 -0.83 3.31
C ILE A 37 1.10 -1.89 2.79
N SER A 38 0.29 -2.44 3.70
CA SER A 38 -0.70 -3.48 3.39
C SER A 38 -2.14 -2.94 3.30
N THR A 39 -2.34 -1.80 2.65
CA THR A 39 -3.71 -1.32 2.34
C THR A 39 -4.35 -2.16 1.24
N ASN A 40 -5.68 -2.16 1.20
CA ASN A 40 -6.44 -2.87 0.16
C ASN A 40 -6.01 -2.45 -1.24
N LEU A 41 -6.17 -3.37 -2.20
CA LEU A 41 -5.80 -3.15 -3.61
C LEU A 41 -6.89 -2.41 -4.41
N THR A 42 -7.72 -1.62 -3.73
CA THR A 42 -8.72 -0.73 -4.32
C THR A 42 -8.10 0.61 -4.71
N VAL A 43 -8.87 1.47 -5.38
CA VAL A 43 -8.44 2.82 -5.77
C VAL A 43 -8.03 3.63 -4.53
N GLU A 44 -8.87 3.65 -3.50
CA GLU A 44 -8.65 4.35 -2.24
C GLU A 44 -7.45 3.80 -1.49
N GLY A 45 -7.33 2.47 -1.42
CA GLY A 45 -6.20 1.82 -0.76
C GLY A 45 -4.87 2.10 -1.48
N ASN A 46 -4.88 2.17 -2.82
CA ASN A 46 -3.71 2.57 -3.61
C ASN A 46 -3.35 4.05 -3.41
N ALA A 47 -4.33 4.96 -3.47
CA ALA A 47 -4.12 6.38 -3.19
C ALA A 47 -3.52 6.58 -1.78
N THR A 48 -4.08 5.89 -0.79
CA THR A 48 -3.58 5.90 0.59
C THR A 48 -2.14 5.40 0.68
N ALA A 49 -1.80 4.31 -0.02
CA ALA A 49 -0.44 3.78 0.01
C ALA A 49 0.58 4.74 -0.60
N VAL A 50 0.26 5.33 -1.75
CA VAL A 50 1.10 6.35 -2.41
C VAL A 50 1.29 7.56 -1.51
N TYR A 51 0.23 7.98 -0.83
CA TYR A 51 0.30 9.10 0.12
C TYR A 51 1.24 8.78 1.29
N ILE A 52 1.08 7.62 1.93
CA ILE A 52 1.95 7.18 3.04
C ILE A 52 3.41 7.07 2.57
N ALA A 53 3.65 6.50 1.40
CA ALA A 53 4.99 6.39 0.84
C ALA A 53 5.62 7.77 0.65
N THR A 54 4.86 8.73 0.13
CA THR A 54 5.31 10.11 -0.08
C THR A 54 5.60 10.82 1.25
N LEU A 55 4.76 10.61 2.26
CA LEU A 55 4.92 11.18 3.61
C LEU A 55 6.18 10.67 4.31
N LEU A 56 6.51 9.39 4.14
CA LEU A 56 7.63 8.74 4.81
C LEU A 56 8.95 8.82 4.02
N LYS A 57 8.90 9.13 2.72
CA LYS A 57 10.07 9.26 1.83
C LYS A 57 11.21 10.13 2.40
N PRO A 58 10.95 11.29 3.06
CA PRO A 58 12.01 12.11 3.63
C PRO A 58 12.77 11.47 4.79
N LEU A 59 12.22 10.41 5.41
CA LEU A 59 12.85 9.70 6.53
C LEU A 59 13.89 8.67 6.07
N ASN A 60 14.06 8.48 4.76
CA ASN A 60 15.02 7.54 4.16
C ASN A 60 14.90 6.10 4.70
N ILE A 61 13.66 5.65 4.93
CA ILE A 61 13.35 4.28 5.35
C ILE A 61 13.02 3.40 4.14
N HIS A 62 13.17 2.08 4.27
CA HIS A 62 12.69 1.16 3.25
C HIS A 62 11.17 1.14 3.26
N ILE A 63 10.55 1.34 2.11
CA ILE A 63 9.09 1.30 1.97
C ILE A 63 8.77 0.25 0.93
N SER A 64 7.97 -0.74 1.32
CA SER A 64 7.60 -1.86 0.48
C SER A 64 6.09 -2.08 0.54
N ARG A 65 5.59 -2.82 -0.44
CA ARG A 65 4.17 -3.20 -0.52
C ARG A 65 4.12 -4.68 -0.92
N PRO A 66 3.25 -5.50 -0.30
CA PRO A 66 3.07 -6.88 -0.73
C PRO A 66 2.74 -6.94 -2.22
N ALA A 67 3.29 -7.95 -2.89
CA ALA A 67 3.02 -8.18 -4.30
C ALA A 67 1.52 -8.35 -4.54
N CYS A 68 1.05 -7.86 -5.68
CA CYS A 68 -0.30 -8.05 -6.16
C CYS A 68 -0.23 -8.86 -7.46
N GLY A 69 -0.95 -9.97 -7.52
CA GLY A 69 -1.01 -10.78 -8.72
C GLY A 69 -1.75 -12.09 -8.51
N LEU A 70 -1.43 -13.07 -9.36
CA LEU A 70 -2.03 -14.38 -9.37
C LEU A 70 -1.87 -15.10 -8.01
N PRO A 71 -2.95 -15.67 -7.46
CA PRO A 71 -2.85 -16.53 -6.29
C PRO A 71 -2.06 -17.81 -6.62
N VAL A 72 -1.40 -18.37 -5.62
CA VAL A 72 -0.77 -19.69 -5.75
C VAL A 72 -1.86 -20.75 -5.95
N GLY A 73 -1.68 -21.61 -6.96
CA GLY A 73 -2.63 -22.65 -7.31
C GLY A 73 -3.85 -22.15 -8.10
N ALA A 74 -3.84 -20.88 -8.52
CA ALA A 74 -4.87 -20.34 -9.40
C ALA A 74 -4.64 -20.75 -10.86
N ASP A 75 -5.72 -21.12 -11.53
CA ASP A 75 -5.73 -21.39 -12.95
C ASP A 75 -5.92 -20.09 -13.73
N PHE A 76 -5.01 -19.83 -14.69
CA PHE A 76 -4.97 -18.58 -15.45
C PHE A 76 -6.28 -18.27 -16.18
N GLU A 77 -6.99 -19.30 -16.64
CA GLU A 77 -8.25 -19.19 -17.39
C GLU A 77 -9.40 -18.58 -16.58
N TYR A 78 -9.34 -18.63 -15.25
CA TYR A 78 -10.38 -18.12 -14.35
C TYR A 78 -10.02 -16.78 -13.70
N MET A 79 -8.90 -16.17 -14.12
CA MET A 79 -8.41 -14.93 -13.53
C MET A 79 -8.95 -13.73 -14.29
N ASP A 80 -9.30 -12.68 -13.56
CA ASP A 80 -9.75 -11.45 -14.20
C ASP A 80 -8.58 -10.76 -14.94
N PRO A 81 -8.86 -10.06 -16.05
CA PRO A 81 -7.80 -9.42 -16.85
C PRO A 81 -6.93 -8.44 -16.08
N VAL A 82 -7.49 -7.76 -15.06
CA VAL A 82 -6.76 -6.76 -14.27
C VAL A 82 -5.73 -7.45 -13.37
N THR A 83 -6.07 -8.58 -12.76
CA THR A 83 -5.12 -9.40 -11.98
C THR A 83 -4.02 -9.97 -12.85
N ILE A 84 -4.36 -10.44 -14.07
CA ILE A 84 -3.38 -10.91 -15.04
C ILE A 84 -2.41 -9.78 -15.41
N GLU A 85 -2.94 -8.61 -15.79
CA GLU A 85 -2.14 -7.43 -16.14
C GLU A 85 -1.18 -7.05 -15.01
N LYS A 86 -1.67 -6.98 -13.77
CA LYS A 86 -0.84 -6.68 -12.58
C LYS A 86 0.27 -7.70 -12.38
N SER A 87 -0.03 -8.98 -12.59
CA SER A 87 0.95 -10.06 -12.45
C SER A 87 2.06 -9.99 -13.49
N ILE A 88 1.69 -9.67 -14.74
CA ILE A 88 2.66 -9.47 -15.82
C ILE A 88 3.52 -8.24 -15.56
N ASN A 89 2.92 -7.13 -15.12
CA ASN A 89 3.64 -5.89 -14.79
C ASN A 89 4.58 -6.07 -13.58
N GLY A 90 4.17 -6.88 -12.60
CA GLY A 90 4.94 -7.18 -11.38
C GLY A 90 5.89 -8.38 -11.50
N ARG A 91 6.12 -8.92 -12.71
CA ARG A 91 6.95 -10.11 -12.89
C ARG A 91 8.41 -9.85 -12.49
N CYS A 92 9.00 -10.80 -11.75
CA CYS A 92 10.42 -10.78 -11.40
C CYS A 92 11.23 -11.64 -12.36
N LYS A 93 12.52 -11.33 -12.51
CA LYS A 93 13.48 -12.25 -13.16
C LYS A 93 13.74 -13.43 -12.23
N LEU A 94 14.03 -14.59 -12.83
CA LEU A 94 14.56 -15.77 -12.15
C LEU A 94 16.07 -15.64 -11.95
#